data_AF-A0A2D9TA31-F1
#
_entry.id   AF-A0A2D9TA31-F1
#
_cell.length_a   1.000
_cell.length_b   1.000
_cell.length_c   1.000
_cell.angle_alpha   90.00
_cell.angle_beta   90.00
_cell.angle_gamma   90.00
#
_symmetry.space_group_name_H-M   'P 1'
#
loop_
_entity.id
_entity.type
_entity.pdbx_description
1 polymer ?
#
loop_
_entity_poly.entity_id
_entity_poly.type
_entity_poly.pdbx_seq_one_letter_code
_entity_poly.pdbx_strand_id
1 'polypeptide(L)'
;MSEGLAGRIQETFLLRRAARESAQTPEATRDQLRRQLLLSRQRGEAADTLWANGHAAEALRLVHLALEKTLEAAGALGGGAVEVIDAAVAEVEAEAAPKAPPRDDVAEAGDDEADAGDPEGAPAAGAAPRMSGPVEVLVARGLRATDGEALERAMEKLRLELPEADDEVTPTHAELFRESIRLRRRAHDALLGVAMTPREVKLKRVSRITALVAAAALAIGAVFLMVRTPREEVATASGYFASAPEYAPDKAIDGEEGTEWLLADGQTGWLEVRLSPPRDIQQVRVRNGHNRHFRDRAVRAYAVELFDSSGESVGTTEGEFERFAERGEWAEHALPASDVSRIRFQVKSFHRTGAALAELEWVE
;
A
#
# COMPACT_ATOMS: atom_id res chain seq x y z
N MET A 1 11.01 -6.84 -9.71
CA MET A 1 9.71 -6.21 -9.37
C MET A 1 8.65 -6.40 -10.45
N SER A 2 8.71 -7.49 -11.23
CA SER A 2 7.75 -7.86 -12.27
C SER A 2 6.94 -9.13 -11.91
N GLU A 3 6.75 -9.40 -10.61
CA GLU A 3 5.50 -10.06 -10.15
C GLU A 3 4.34 -9.06 -10.32
N GLY A 4 4.23 -8.55 -11.53
CA GLY A 4 3.21 -7.62 -11.99
C GLY A 4 1.91 -8.36 -12.16
N LEU A 5 0.83 -7.58 -12.20
CA LEU A 5 -0.55 -7.92 -12.55
C LEU A 5 -0.92 -9.41 -12.75
N ALA A 6 -0.24 -10.13 -13.66
CA ALA A 6 -0.34 -11.57 -13.88
C ALA A 6 -0.33 -12.42 -12.58
N GLY A 7 0.55 -12.14 -11.62
CA GLY A 7 0.59 -12.87 -10.34
C GLY A 7 -0.69 -12.65 -9.51
N ARG A 8 -1.20 -11.41 -9.49
CA ARG A 8 -2.43 -11.05 -8.76
C ARG A 8 -3.69 -11.63 -9.41
N ILE A 9 -3.70 -11.72 -10.75
CA ILE A 9 -4.78 -12.34 -11.51
C ILE A 9 -4.81 -13.84 -11.20
N GLN A 10 -3.67 -14.54 -11.34
CA GLN A 10 -3.56 -15.95 -10.99
C GLN A 10 -4.01 -16.23 -9.56
N GLU A 11 -3.61 -15.38 -8.62
CA GLU A 11 -3.97 -15.50 -7.22
C GLU A 11 -5.49 -15.36 -6.96
N THR A 12 -6.18 -14.48 -7.69
CA THR A 12 -7.64 -14.34 -7.57
C THR A 12 -8.36 -15.60 -8.03
N PHE A 13 -7.86 -16.26 -9.09
CA PHE A 13 -8.38 -17.54 -9.54
C PHE A 13 -8.06 -18.67 -8.55
N LEU A 14 -6.86 -18.67 -7.96
CA LEU A 14 -6.48 -19.64 -6.93
C LEU A 14 -7.37 -19.55 -5.68
N LEU A 15 -7.69 -18.35 -5.19
CA LEU A 15 -8.60 -18.19 -4.04
C LEU A 15 -10.04 -18.63 -4.34
N ARG A 16 -10.55 -18.36 -5.55
CA ARG A 16 -11.89 -18.83 -5.96
C ARG A 16 -11.93 -20.36 -6.11
N ARG A 17 -10.85 -20.96 -6.60
CA ARG A 17 -10.70 -22.41 -6.69
C ARG A 17 -10.64 -23.03 -5.29
N ALA A 18 -9.79 -22.50 -4.41
CA ALA A 18 -9.66 -22.93 -3.03
C ALA A 18 -10.99 -22.87 -2.26
N ALA A 19 -11.80 -21.81 -2.45
CA ALA A 19 -13.12 -21.72 -1.83
C ALA A 19 -14.06 -22.85 -2.26
N ARG A 20 -14.06 -23.21 -3.56
CA ARG A 20 -14.87 -24.31 -4.10
C ARG A 20 -14.39 -25.67 -3.61
N GLU A 21 -13.08 -25.91 -3.67
CA GLU A 21 -12.49 -27.17 -3.21
C GLU A 21 -12.66 -27.37 -1.70
N SER A 22 -12.48 -26.31 -0.91
CA SER A 22 -12.74 -26.33 0.54
C SER A 22 -14.20 -26.68 0.82
N ALA A 23 -15.17 -26.10 0.08
CA ALA A 23 -16.58 -26.41 0.25
C ALA A 23 -16.93 -27.87 -0.09
N GLN A 24 -16.22 -28.49 -1.02
CA GLN A 24 -16.42 -29.88 -1.44
C GLN A 24 -15.70 -30.90 -0.54
N THR A 25 -14.71 -30.48 0.25
CA THR A 25 -13.92 -31.38 1.08
C THR A 25 -14.57 -31.55 2.46
N PRO A 26 -14.79 -32.77 2.98
CA PRO A 26 -15.32 -32.97 4.33
C PRO A 26 -14.49 -32.28 5.41
N GLU A 27 -15.14 -31.84 6.50
CA GLU A 27 -14.47 -31.11 7.58
C GLU A 27 -13.37 -31.93 8.27
N ALA A 28 -13.65 -33.19 8.56
CA ALA A 28 -12.68 -34.12 9.15
C ALA A 28 -11.40 -34.25 8.30
N THR A 29 -11.57 -34.34 6.98
CA THR A 29 -10.45 -34.37 6.03
C THR A 29 -9.67 -33.06 6.08
N ARG A 30 -10.33 -31.90 6.06
CA ARG A 30 -9.64 -30.59 6.17
C ARG A 30 -8.84 -30.47 7.46
N ASP A 31 -9.38 -30.93 8.58
CA ASP A 31 -8.68 -30.88 9.87
C ASP A 31 -7.48 -31.82 9.93
N GLN A 32 -7.60 -33.02 9.36
CA GLN A 32 -6.46 -33.91 9.19
C GLN A 32 -5.36 -33.24 8.35
N LEU A 33 -5.74 -32.62 7.24
CA LEU A 33 -4.79 -31.87 6.40
C LEU A 33 -4.11 -30.73 7.16
N ARG A 34 -4.87 -29.92 7.90
CA ARG A 34 -4.30 -28.84 8.72
C ARG A 34 -3.27 -29.38 9.71
N ARG A 35 -3.56 -30.48 10.41
CA ARG A 35 -2.62 -31.10 11.35
C ARG A 35 -1.35 -31.55 10.65
N GLN A 36 -1.46 -32.24 9.51
CA GLN A 36 -0.29 -32.72 8.76
C GLN A 36 0.55 -31.57 8.19
N LEU A 37 -0.09 -30.55 7.61
CA LEU A 37 0.58 -29.36 7.11
C LEU A 37 1.25 -28.56 8.22
N LEU A 38 0.65 -28.48 9.41
CA LEU A 38 1.25 -27.81 10.57
C LEU A 38 2.49 -28.57 11.05
N LEU A 39 2.44 -29.90 11.16
CA LEU A 39 3.59 -30.73 11.53
C LEU A 39 4.72 -30.61 10.49
N SER A 40 4.38 -30.68 9.20
CA SER A 40 5.33 -30.44 8.10
C SER A 40 5.98 -29.06 8.22
N ARG A 41 5.17 -28.03 8.55
CA ARG A 41 5.67 -26.66 8.74
C ARG A 41 6.68 -26.58 9.88
N GLN A 42 6.30 -27.05 11.08
CA GLN A 42 7.13 -27.03 12.28
C GLN A 42 8.46 -27.77 12.07
N ARG A 43 8.42 -28.94 11.43
CA ARG A 43 9.63 -29.73 11.13
C ARG A 43 10.55 -29.00 10.17
N GLY A 44 10.03 -28.38 9.12
CA GLY A 44 10.87 -27.62 8.20
C GLY A 44 11.43 -26.34 8.80
N GLU A 45 10.71 -25.66 9.70
CA GLU A 45 11.25 -24.50 10.45
C GLU A 45 12.34 -24.92 11.44
N ALA A 46 12.15 -26.06 12.14
CA ALA A 46 13.18 -26.66 12.99
C ALA A 46 14.41 -27.08 12.17
N ALA A 47 14.21 -27.64 10.98
CA ALA A 47 15.29 -28.00 10.06
C ALA A 47 16.08 -26.77 9.60
N ASP A 48 15.40 -25.69 9.19
CA ASP A 48 16.05 -24.41 8.83
C ASP A 48 16.90 -23.88 10.01
N THR A 49 16.40 -24.00 11.24
CA THR A 49 17.11 -23.57 12.46
C THR A 49 18.33 -24.44 12.76
N LEU A 50 18.20 -25.76 12.70
CA LEU A 50 19.30 -26.70 12.94
C LEU A 50 20.39 -26.55 11.88
N TRP A 51 20.01 -26.36 10.62
CA TRP A 51 20.94 -26.12 9.52
C TRP A 51 21.78 -24.85 9.79
N ALA A 52 21.14 -23.77 10.23
CA ALA A 52 21.84 -22.52 10.55
C ALA A 52 22.80 -22.65 11.75
N ASN A 53 22.56 -23.58 12.67
CA ASN A 53 23.39 -23.83 13.85
C ASN A 53 24.47 -24.89 13.63
N GLY A 54 24.64 -25.41 12.41
CA GLY A 54 25.66 -26.41 12.08
C GLY A 54 25.26 -27.87 12.31
N HIS A 55 24.01 -28.14 12.69
CA HIS A 55 23.46 -29.49 12.84
C HIS A 55 22.83 -29.98 11.53
N ALA A 56 23.67 -30.09 10.49
CA ALA A 56 23.21 -30.28 9.12
C ALA A 56 22.66 -31.70 8.84
N ALA A 57 23.19 -32.74 9.48
CA ALA A 57 22.68 -34.10 9.32
C ALA A 57 21.26 -34.23 9.89
N GLU A 58 21.04 -33.69 11.10
CA GLU A 58 19.72 -33.70 11.72
C GLU A 58 18.71 -32.80 10.98
N ALA A 59 19.18 -31.66 10.46
CA ALA A 59 18.35 -30.80 9.61
C ALA A 59 17.84 -31.53 8.36
N LEU A 60 18.68 -32.33 7.67
CA LEU A 60 18.24 -33.13 6.51
C LEU A 60 17.18 -34.17 6.88
N ARG A 61 17.33 -34.85 8.02
CA ARG A 61 16.31 -35.79 8.53
C ARG A 61 14.99 -35.09 8.79
N LEU A 62 15.02 -33.91 9.43
CA LEU A 62 13.82 -33.13 9.66
C LEU A 62 13.15 -32.63 8.38
N VAL A 63 13.93 -32.27 7.34
CA VAL A 63 13.37 -31.92 6.03
C VAL A 63 12.71 -33.12 5.36
N HIS A 64 13.32 -34.30 5.40
CA HIS A 64 12.73 -35.54 4.92
C HIS A 64 11.39 -35.82 5.61
N LEU A 65 11.38 -35.79 6.95
CA LEU A 65 10.16 -35.96 7.76
C LEU A 65 9.11 -34.88 7.51
N ALA A 66 9.51 -33.67 7.10
CA ALA A 66 8.59 -32.60 6.73
C ALA A 66 7.95 -32.86 5.35
N LEU A 67 8.74 -33.33 4.39
CA LEU A 67 8.27 -33.70 3.05
C LEU A 67 7.30 -34.88 3.10
N GLU A 68 7.62 -35.93 3.88
CA GLU A 68 6.72 -37.06 4.10
C GLU A 68 5.35 -36.61 4.60
N LYS A 69 5.30 -35.71 5.59
CA LYS A 69 4.04 -35.21 6.13
C LYS A 69 3.24 -34.38 5.12
N THR A 70 3.92 -33.66 4.21
CA THR A 70 3.26 -32.99 3.09
C THR A 70 2.68 -34.01 2.08
N LEU A 71 3.41 -35.09 1.80
CA LEU A 71 2.94 -36.15 0.89
C LEU A 71 1.81 -36.98 1.51
N GLU A 72 1.86 -37.29 2.81
CA GLU A 72 0.75 -37.90 3.55
C GLU A 72 -0.51 -37.02 3.49
N ALA A 73 -0.36 -35.70 3.65
CA ALA A 73 -1.47 -34.76 3.52
C ALA A 73 -2.07 -34.76 2.11
N ALA A 74 -1.24 -34.88 1.07
CA ALA A 74 -1.70 -35.03 -0.31
C ALA A 74 -2.39 -36.38 -0.53
N GLY A 75 -1.82 -37.46 0.00
CA GLY A 75 -2.38 -38.82 -0.11
C GLY A 75 -3.77 -38.94 0.53
N ALA A 76 -3.98 -38.30 1.68
CA ALA A 76 -5.29 -38.24 2.34
C ALA A 76 -6.39 -37.63 1.44
N LEU A 77 -6.03 -36.70 0.55
CA LEU A 77 -6.96 -36.14 -0.43
C LEU A 77 -7.21 -37.04 -1.64
N GLY A 78 -6.26 -37.90 -2.00
CA GLY A 78 -6.42 -38.88 -3.09
C GLY A 78 -7.22 -40.11 -2.66
N GLY A 79 -6.96 -40.62 -1.45
CA GLY A 79 -7.61 -41.81 -0.90
C GLY A 79 -9.01 -41.56 -0.33
N GLY A 80 -9.23 -40.41 0.32
CA GLY A 80 -10.55 -40.07 0.90
C GLY A 80 -11.67 -39.89 -0.13
N ALA A 81 -11.34 -39.60 -1.38
CA ALA A 81 -12.33 -39.60 -2.46
C ALA A 81 -12.85 -41.00 -2.76
N VAL A 82 -12.02 -42.04 -2.61
CA VAL A 82 -12.39 -43.44 -2.89
C VAL A 82 -13.31 -43.97 -1.80
N GLU A 83 -12.98 -43.76 -0.52
CA GLU A 83 -13.84 -44.22 0.58
C GLU A 83 -15.17 -43.47 0.66
N VAL A 84 -15.20 -42.17 0.37
CA VAL A 84 -16.46 -41.40 0.34
C VAL A 84 -17.33 -41.78 -0.85
N ILE A 85 -16.73 -42.08 -2.01
CA ILE A 85 -17.47 -42.60 -3.17
C ILE A 85 -17.97 -44.01 -2.88
N ASP A 86 -17.16 -44.91 -2.32
CA ASP A 86 -17.57 -46.28 -1.98
C ASP A 86 -18.67 -46.28 -0.91
N ALA A 87 -18.60 -45.37 0.08
CA ALA A 87 -19.65 -45.20 1.08
C ALA A 87 -20.95 -44.60 0.49
N ALA A 88 -20.86 -43.60 -0.38
CA ALA A 88 -22.02 -43.02 -1.06
C ALA A 88 -22.65 -43.99 -2.07
N VAL A 89 -21.83 -44.79 -2.77
CA VAL A 89 -22.29 -45.86 -3.66
C VAL A 89 -22.95 -46.97 -2.84
N ALA A 90 -22.41 -47.34 -1.68
CA ALA A 90 -23.05 -48.29 -0.77
C ALA A 90 -24.38 -47.76 -0.21
N GLU A 91 -24.50 -46.45 0.05
CA GLU A 91 -25.74 -45.81 0.49
C GLU A 91 -26.79 -45.75 -0.63
N VAL A 92 -26.37 -45.44 -1.88
CA VAL A 92 -27.24 -45.48 -3.06
C VAL A 92 -27.64 -46.92 -3.44
N GLU A 93 -26.76 -47.91 -3.32
CA GLU A 93 -27.09 -49.33 -3.50
C GLU A 93 -28.01 -49.86 -2.40
N ALA A 94 -27.85 -49.38 -1.15
CA ALA A 94 -28.76 -49.70 -0.05
C ALA A 94 -30.15 -49.06 -0.26
N GLU A 95 -30.23 -47.89 -0.90
CA GLU A 95 -31.49 -47.22 -1.23
C GLU A 95 -32.12 -47.77 -2.52
N ALA A 96 -31.32 -48.30 -3.46
CA ALA A 96 -31.77 -48.98 -4.68
C ALA A 96 -32.17 -50.45 -4.46
N ALA A 97 -32.06 -50.98 -3.23
CA ALA A 97 -32.67 -52.25 -2.87
C ALA A 97 -34.20 -52.15 -3.10
N PRO A 98 -34.81 -53.10 -3.83
CA PRO A 98 -36.18 -52.96 -4.31
C PRO A 98 -37.15 -52.84 -3.14
N LYS A 99 -37.63 -51.63 -2.88
CA LYS A 99 -38.86 -51.43 -2.09
C LYS A 99 -39.97 -52.15 -2.85
N ALA A 100 -40.52 -53.18 -2.21
CA ALA A 100 -41.69 -53.89 -2.69
C ALA A 100 -42.77 -52.90 -3.12
N PRO A 101 -43.48 -53.15 -4.24
CA PRO A 101 -44.41 -52.19 -4.80
C PRO A 101 -45.47 -51.82 -3.77
N PRO A 102 -45.70 -50.53 -3.50
CA PRO A 102 -46.87 -50.11 -2.77
C PRO A 102 -48.10 -50.48 -3.60
N ARG A 103 -49.09 -51.08 -2.95
CA ARG A 103 -50.41 -51.30 -3.53
C ARG A 103 -51.03 -49.95 -3.89
N ASP A 104 -51.53 -49.89 -5.11
CA ASP A 104 -52.40 -48.84 -5.63
C ASP A 104 -53.58 -48.61 -4.69
N ASP A 105 -53.83 -47.35 -4.35
CA ASP A 105 -55.18 -46.82 -4.19
C ASP A 105 -55.21 -45.37 -4.70
N VAL A 106 -56.22 -45.14 -5.54
CA VAL A 106 -56.41 -44.03 -6.48
C VAL A 106 -57.16 -42.86 -5.83
N ALA A 107 -56.77 -41.63 -6.19
CA ALA A 107 -57.62 -40.46 -6.52
C ALA A 107 -56.94 -39.14 -6.10
N GLU A 108 -57.13 -37.98 -6.71
CA GLU A 108 -57.46 -37.51 -8.06
C GLU A 108 -57.28 -35.97 -7.99
N ALA A 109 -56.97 -35.35 -9.13
CA ALA A 109 -57.19 -33.94 -9.48
C ALA A 109 -56.36 -32.82 -8.82
N GLY A 110 -55.64 -32.07 -9.67
CA GLY A 110 -55.14 -30.73 -9.35
C GLY A 110 -54.07 -30.24 -10.31
N ASP A 111 -54.48 -29.90 -11.53
CA ASP A 111 -53.67 -29.25 -12.57
C ASP A 111 -53.04 -27.93 -12.06
N ASP A 112 -51.76 -27.69 -12.39
CA ASP A 112 -51.32 -26.38 -12.87
C ASP A 112 -49.95 -26.47 -13.57
N GLU A 113 -49.96 -26.04 -14.83
CA GLU A 113 -48.83 -25.93 -15.76
C GLU A 113 -47.80 -24.90 -15.28
N ALA A 114 -46.53 -25.32 -15.22
CA ALA A 114 -45.41 -24.40 -15.38
C ALA A 114 -44.28 -25.11 -16.13
N ASP A 115 -44.30 -24.89 -17.44
CA ASP A 115 -43.25 -25.11 -18.42
C ASP A 115 -41.87 -24.66 -17.89
N ALA A 116 -41.07 -25.63 -17.45
CA ALA A 116 -39.66 -25.48 -17.11
C ALA A 116 -38.86 -26.28 -18.13
N GLY A 117 -38.29 -25.56 -19.10
CA GLY A 117 -37.52 -26.12 -20.19
C GLY A 117 -36.45 -27.11 -19.73
N ASP A 118 -36.34 -28.18 -20.52
CA ASP A 118 -35.32 -29.21 -20.44
C ASP A 118 -33.92 -28.63 -20.19
N PRO A 119 -33.25 -28.95 -19.06
CA PRO A 119 -31.82 -28.78 -18.96
C PRO A 119 -31.17 -29.86 -19.84
N GLU A 120 -30.95 -29.48 -21.09
CA GLU A 120 -30.15 -30.15 -22.10
C GLU A 120 -28.85 -30.69 -21.47
N GLY A 121 -28.83 -32.00 -21.23
CA GLY A 121 -27.65 -32.86 -21.04
C GLY A 121 -26.57 -32.32 -20.11
N ALA A 122 -26.75 -32.46 -18.79
CA ALA A 122 -25.63 -32.50 -17.87
C ALA A 122 -24.64 -33.58 -18.37
N PRO A 123 -23.40 -33.22 -18.76
CA PRO A 123 -22.44 -34.20 -19.25
C PRO A 123 -22.26 -35.24 -18.15
N ALA A 124 -22.51 -36.51 -18.49
CA ALA A 124 -22.29 -37.64 -17.61
C ALA A 124 -20.95 -37.42 -16.91
N ALA A 125 -20.97 -37.33 -15.58
CA ALA A 125 -19.82 -37.07 -14.75
C ALA A 125 -18.79 -38.18 -15.02
N GLY A 126 -17.91 -37.94 -16.00
CA GLY A 126 -16.85 -38.86 -16.36
C GLY A 126 -16.05 -39.11 -15.10
N ALA A 127 -16.03 -40.36 -14.66
CA ALA A 127 -15.32 -40.79 -13.46
C ALA A 127 -13.95 -40.14 -13.46
N ALA A 128 -13.72 -39.24 -12.50
CA ALA A 128 -12.46 -38.53 -12.41
C ALA A 128 -11.32 -39.56 -12.39
N PRO A 129 -10.26 -39.38 -13.20
CA PRO A 129 -9.17 -40.34 -13.27
C PRO A 129 -8.66 -40.60 -11.86
N ARG A 130 -8.61 -41.89 -11.47
CA ARG A 130 -8.09 -42.33 -10.19
C ARG A 130 -6.63 -41.90 -10.10
N MET A 131 -6.37 -40.83 -9.35
CA MET A 131 -5.02 -40.34 -9.11
C MET A 131 -4.32 -41.37 -8.23
N SER A 132 -3.23 -41.94 -8.74
CA SER A 132 -2.58 -43.12 -8.17
C SER A 132 -1.52 -42.77 -7.13
N GLY A 133 -1.09 -41.50 -7.04
CA GLY A 133 -0.04 -41.08 -6.11
C GLY A 133 -0.21 -39.67 -5.51
N PRO A 134 0.39 -39.41 -4.33
CA PRO A 134 0.31 -38.11 -3.65
C PRO A 134 0.91 -36.96 -4.48
N VAL A 135 1.89 -37.24 -5.32
CA VAL A 135 2.51 -36.24 -6.20
C VAL A 135 1.58 -35.83 -7.33
N GLU A 136 0.85 -36.78 -7.91
CA GLU A 136 -0.16 -36.46 -8.92
C GLU A 136 -1.25 -35.57 -8.32
N VAL A 137 -1.67 -35.86 -7.08
CA VAL A 137 -2.62 -35.04 -6.33
C VAL A 137 -2.12 -33.60 -6.14
N LEU A 138 -0.82 -33.41 -5.87
CA LEU A 138 -0.20 -32.08 -5.81
C LEU A 138 -0.20 -31.38 -7.18
N VAL A 139 0.11 -32.11 -8.24
CA VAL A 139 0.12 -31.58 -9.62
C VAL A 139 -1.26 -31.14 -10.07
N ALA A 140 -2.30 -31.95 -9.80
CA ALA A 140 -3.70 -31.58 -10.06
C ALA A 140 -4.11 -30.30 -9.32
N ARG A 141 -3.46 -30.00 -8.19
CA ARG A 141 -3.67 -28.79 -7.38
C ARG A 141 -2.75 -27.63 -7.72
N GLY A 142 -2.00 -27.72 -8.82
CA GLY A 142 -1.22 -26.61 -9.36
C GLY A 142 0.25 -26.63 -8.99
N LEU A 143 0.76 -27.71 -8.37
CA LEU A 143 2.19 -27.98 -8.40
C LEU A 143 2.61 -28.22 -9.86
N ARG A 144 3.73 -27.65 -10.30
CA ARG A 144 4.23 -27.90 -11.65
C ARG A 144 4.63 -29.36 -11.78
N ALA A 145 4.37 -30.00 -12.91
CA ALA A 145 4.77 -31.39 -13.16
C ALA A 145 6.27 -31.60 -12.90
N THR A 146 7.12 -30.67 -13.36
CA THR A 146 8.57 -30.68 -13.11
C THR A 146 8.94 -30.60 -11.63
N ASP A 147 8.15 -29.88 -10.82
CA ASP A 147 8.36 -29.80 -9.38
C ASP A 147 7.88 -31.07 -8.67
N GLY A 148 6.87 -31.76 -9.21
CA GLY A 148 6.44 -33.08 -8.77
C GLY A 148 7.54 -34.14 -8.98
N GLU A 149 8.11 -34.21 -10.18
CA GLU A 149 9.25 -35.09 -10.48
C GLU A 149 10.49 -34.76 -9.64
N ALA A 150 10.75 -33.48 -9.39
CA ALA A 150 11.85 -33.05 -8.51
C ALA A 150 11.58 -33.46 -7.05
N LEU A 151 10.33 -33.38 -6.60
CA LEU A 151 9.90 -33.78 -5.26
C LEU A 151 10.12 -35.28 -5.02
N GLU A 152 9.76 -36.13 -5.98
CA GLU A 152 10.01 -37.58 -5.90
C GLU A 152 11.50 -37.91 -5.87
N ARG A 153 12.28 -37.29 -6.76
CA ARG A 153 13.75 -37.49 -6.78
C ARG A 153 14.41 -37.00 -5.50
N ALA A 154 13.98 -35.87 -4.94
CA ALA A 154 14.51 -35.36 -3.69
C ALA A 154 14.16 -36.29 -2.50
N MET A 155 12.94 -36.82 -2.48
CA MET A 155 12.51 -37.80 -1.48
C MET A 155 13.34 -39.09 -1.53
N GLU A 156 13.57 -39.63 -2.72
CA GLU A 156 14.37 -40.85 -2.89
C GLU A 156 15.83 -40.62 -2.49
N LYS A 157 16.42 -39.50 -2.88
CA LYS A 157 17.79 -39.12 -2.44
C LYS A 157 17.89 -38.96 -0.94
N LEU A 158 16.94 -38.27 -0.32
CA LEU A 158 16.88 -38.15 1.14
C LEU A 158 16.67 -39.50 1.82
N ARG A 159 16.07 -40.49 1.17
CA ARG A 159 15.95 -41.82 1.76
C ARG A 159 17.26 -42.63 1.69
N LEU A 160 18.01 -42.46 0.62
CA LEU A 160 19.21 -43.26 0.32
C LEU A 160 20.52 -42.64 0.85
N GLU A 161 20.61 -41.31 0.91
CA GLU A 161 21.85 -40.55 1.10
C GLU A 161 21.84 -39.65 2.35
N LEU A 162 21.14 -40.04 3.42
CA LEU A 162 21.18 -39.28 4.66
C LEU A 162 22.50 -39.50 5.42
N PRO A 163 23.28 -38.44 5.70
CA PRO A 163 24.48 -38.58 6.53
C PRO A 163 24.12 -39.00 7.97
N GLU A 164 24.97 -39.82 8.58
CA GLU A 164 24.81 -40.26 9.97
C GLU A 164 25.30 -39.17 10.94
N ALA A 165 26.36 -38.45 10.56
CA ALA A 165 27.01 -37.41 11.36
C ALA A 165 27.21 -36.09 10.60
N ASP A 166 27.40 -34.99 11.32
CA ASP A 166 27.53 -33.65 10.73
C ASP A 166 28.83 -33.47 9.91
N ASP A 167 29.87 -34.23 10.20
CA ASP A 167 31.15 -34.23 9.47
C ASP A 167 31.08 -34.97 8.12
N GLU A 168 30.04 -35.79 7.91
CA GLU A 168 29.74 -36.45 6.62
C GLU A 168 28.96 -35.54 5.66
N VAL A 169 28.59 -34.32 6.09
CA VAL A 169 27.79 -33.41 5.28
C VAL A 169 28.64 -32.79 4.17
N THR A 170 28.33 -33.17 2.93
CA THR A 170 28.98 -32.66 1.71
C THR A 170 28.23 -31.47 1.10
N PRO A 171 28.84 -30.73 0.16
CA PRO A 171 28.14 -29.68 -0.59
C PRO A 171 26.88 -30.16 -1.33
N THR A 172 26.85 -31.43 -1.77
CA THR A 172 25.66 -32.03 -2.42
C THR A 172 24.48 -32.12 -1.46
N HIS A 173 24.73 -32.42 -0.18
CA HIS A 173 23.68 -32.41 0.85
C HIS A 173 23.12 -30.99 1.08
N ALA A 174 23.95 -29.95 0.98
CA ALA A 174 23.50 -28.56 1.09
C ALA A 174 22.62 -28.11 -0.09
N GLU A 175 22.87 -28.63 -1.29
CA GLU A 175 21.98 -28.43 -2.44
C GLU A 175 20.66 -29.19 -2.25
N LEU A 176 20.72 -30.45 -1.84
CA LEU A 176 19.56 -31.28 -1.57
C LEU A 176 18.67 -30.66 -0.49
N PHE A 177 19.26 -30.12 0.59
CA PHE A 177 18.54 -29.40 1.65
C PHE A 177 17.77 -28.19 1.08
N ARG A 178 18.46 -27.31 0.35
CA ARG A 178 17.86 -26.10 -0.24
C ARG A 178 16.76 -26.41 -1.24
N GLU A 179 16.98 -27.42 -2.09
CA GLU A 179 15.99 -27.90 -3.04
C GLU A 179 14.76 -28.47 -2.32
N SER A 180 14.97 -29.33 -1.33
CA SER A 180 13.90 -29.97 -0.55
C SER A 180 13.05 -28.96 0.23
N ILE A 181 13.65 -27.95 0.87
CA ILE A 181 12.90 -26.87 1.53
C ILE A 181 12.05 -26.10 0.52
N ARG A 182 12.59 -25.79 -0.67
CA ARG A 182 11.87 -25.08 -1.73
C ARG A 182 10.69 -25.90 -2.25
N LEU A 183 10.91 -27.17 -2.56
CA LEU A 183 9.88 -28.08 -3.07
C LEU A 183 8.80 -28.31 -2.01
N ARG A 184 9.17 -28.48 -0.74
CA ARG A 184 8.23 -28.57 0.39
C ARG A 184 7.31 -27.35 0.44
N ARG A 185 7.86 -26.13 0.37
CA ARG A 185 7.06 -24.89 0.43
C ARG A 185 6.05 -24.85 -0.73
N ARG A 186 6.47 -25.18 -1.95
CA ARG A 186 5.56 -25.25 -3.12
C ARG A 186 4.46 -26.29 -2.97
N ALA A 187 4.80 -27.50 -2.51
CA ALA A 187 3.84 -28.56 -2.26
C ALA A 187 2.86 -28.19 -1.13
N HIS A 188 3.36 -27.57 -0.06
CA HIS A 188 2.54 -27.05 1.03
C HIS A 188 1.56 -25.99 0.52
N ASP A 189 2.03 -25.02 -0.28
CA ASP A 189 1.20 -23.97 -0.88
C ASP A 189 0.11 -24.53 -1.79
N ALA A 190 0.40 -25.60 -2.55
CA ALA A 190 -0.59 -26.30 -3.37
C ALA A 190 -1.72 -26.95 -2.55
N LEU A 191 -1.44 -27.35 -1.30
CA LEU A 191 -2.43 -27.96 -0.40
C LEU A 191 -3.17 -26.95 0.49
N LEU A 192 -2.56 -25.78 0.74
CA LEU A 192 -3.11 -24.77 1.65
C LEU A 192 -4.53 -24.32 1.26
N GLY A 193 -4.85 -24.27 -0.03
CA GLY A 193 -6.17 -23.87 -0.51
C GLY A 193 -7.31 -24.77 0.01
N VAL A 194 -7.07 -26.08 0.07
CA VAL A 194 -8.05 -27.08 0.54
C VAL A 194 -8.14 -27.10 2.06
N ALA A 195 -7.01 -26.87 2.73
CA ALA A 195 -6.94 -26.86 4.19
C ALA A 195 -7.65 -25.64 4.81
N MET A 196 -7.85 -24.53 4.11
CA MET A 196 -8.49 -23.34 4.68
C MET A 196 -10.01 -23.51 4.86
N THR A 197 -10.57 -22.94 5.93
CA THR A 197 -12.03 -22.80 6.05
C THR A 197 -12.57 -21.77 5.05
N PRO A 198 -13.84 -21.85 4.63
CA PRO A 198 -14.46 -20.79 3.82
C PRO A 198 -14.37 -19.39 4.47
N ARG A 199 -14.42 -19.33 5.81
CA ARG A 199 -14.26 -18.09 6.58
C ARG A 199 -12.85 -17.51 6.45
N GLU A 200 -11.81 -18.34 6.55
CA GLU A 200 -10.41 -17.92 6.39
C GLU A 200 -10.14 -17.42 4.96
N VAL A 201 -10.68 -18.10 3.94
CA VAL A 201 -10.55 -17.66 2.55
C VAL A 201 -11.19 -16.28 2.36
N LYS A 202 -12.39 -16.06 2.94
CA LYS A 202 -13.06 -14.75 2.90
C LYS A 202 -12.23 -13.68 3.63
N LEU A 203 -11.71 -13.97 4.81
CA LEU A 203 -10.90 -13.03 5.59
C LEU A 203 -9.62 -12.63 4.86
N LYS A 204 -8.89 -13.59 4.26
CA LYS A 204 -7.69 -13.31 3.45
C LYS A 204 -8.01 -12.45 2.22
N ARG A 205 -9.17 -12.66 1.59
CA ARG A 205 -9.61 -11.84 0.47
C ARG A 205 -9.90 -10.41 0.91
N VAL A 206 -10.60 -10.22 2.03
CA VAL A 206 -10.92 -8.90 2.58
C VAL A 206 -9.65 -8.15 2.97
N SER A 207 -8.74 -8.77 3.74
CA SER A 207 -7.52 -8.11 4.21
C SER A 207 -6.63 -7.62 3.05
N ARG A 208 -6.58 -8.38 1.95
CA ARG A 208 -5.85 -7.98 0.74
C ARG A 208 -6.49 -6.84 -0.02
N ILE A 209 -7.82 -6.84 -0.17
CA ILE A 209 -8.54 -5.72 -0.77
C ILE A 209 -8.30 -4.46 0.06
N THR A 210 -8.41 -4.57 1.39
CA THR A 210 -8.12 -3.45 2.30
C THR A 210 -6.69 -2.94 2.14
N ALA A 211 -5.69 -3.83 2.08
CA ALA A 211 -4.29 -3.43 1.89
C ALA A 211 -4.06 -2.73 0.54
N LEU A 212 -4.68 -3.20 -0.54
CA LEU A 212 -4.61 -2.55 -1.86
C LEU A 212 -5.26 -1.18 -1.86
N VAL A 213 -6.44 -1.03 -1.23
CA VAL A 213 -7.13 0.25 -1.10
C VAL A 213 -6.30 1.24 -0.28
N ALA A 214 -5.73 0.80 0.84
CA ALA A 214 -4.86 1.63 1.67
C ALA A 214 -3.61 2.09 0.90
N ALA A 215 -2.94 1.19 0.18
CA ALA A 215 -1.79 1.53 -0.65
C ALA A 215 -2.15 2.54 -1.76
N ALA A 216 -3.31 2.37 -2.41
CA ALA A 216 -3.80 3.31 -3.41
C ALA A 216 -4.10 4.70 -2.81
N ALA A 217 -4.75 4.75 -1.64
CA ALA A 217 -5.03 6.00 -0.94
C ALA A 217 -3.74 6.74 -0.54
N LEU A 218 -2.72 6.02 -0.05
CA LEU A 218 -1.42 6.60 0.25
C LEU A 218 -0.73 7.16 -1.00
N ALA A 219 -0.78 6.43 -2.12
CA ALA A 219 -0.23 6.91 -3.38
C ALA A 219 -0.93 8.19 -3.86
N ILE A 220 -2.27 8.24 -3.80
CA ILE A 220 -3.04 9.43 -4.14
C ILE A 220 -2.68 10.60 -3.22
N GLY A 221 -2.57 10.36 -1.90
CA GLY A 221 -2.16 11.37 -0.93
C GLY A 221 -0.76 11.92 -1.21
N ALA A 222 0.20 11.05 -1.57
CA ALA A 222 1.54 11.46 -1.95
C ALA A 222 1.55 12.32 -3.23
N VAL A 223 0.80 11.92 -4.25
CA VAL A 223 0.64 12.73 -5.48
C VAL A 223 0.00 14.08 -5.18
N PHE A 224 -1.03 14.11 -4.35
CA PHE A 224 -1.66 15.36 -3.92
C PHE A 224 -0.67 16.29 -3.21
N LEU A 225 0.15 15.77 -2.30
CA LEU A 225 1.18 16.55 -1.62
C LEU A 225 2.30 17.02 -2.55
N MET A 226 2.64 16.25 -3.58
CA MET A 226 3.63 16.65 -4.59
C MET A 226 3.10 17.74 -5.54
N VAL A 227 1.81 17.70 -5.88
CA VAL A 227 1.18 18.68 -6.79
C VAL A 227 0.79 19.97 -6.05
N ARG A 228 0.54 19.88 -4.74
CA ARG A 228 0.29 21.04 -3.90
C ARG A 228 1.59 21.83 -3.73
N THR A 229 1.82 22.80 -4.62
CA THR A 229 2.92 23.76 -4.46
C THR A 229 2.77 24.45 -3.11
N PRO A 230 3.78 24.38 -2.22
CA PRO A 230 3.75 25.14 -0.99
C PRO A 230 3.60 26.63 -1.33
N ARG A 231 2.81 27.35 -0.53
CA ARG A 231 2.74 28.81 -0.62
C ARG A 231 4.08 29.34 -0.13
N GLU A 232 4.90 29.83 -1.05
CA GLU A 232 6.18 30.46 -0.74
C GLU A 232 6.05 31.96 -0.96
N GLU A 233 6.50 32.70 0.04
CA GLU A 233 6.59 34.15 0.05
C GLU A 233 8.05 34.47 0.29
N VAL A 234 8.71 35.11 -0.68
CA VAL A 234 10.13 35.42 -0.60
C VAL A 234 10.32 36.91 -0.75
N ALA A 235 10.78 37.56 0.31
CA ALA A 235 11.11 38.97 0.29
C ALA A 235 12.59 39.19 -0.08
N THR A 236 12.82 40.14 -0.97
CA THR A 236 14.14 40.66 -1.34
C THR A 236 14.11 42.18 -1.25
N ALA A 237 15.25 42.85 -1.12
CA ALA A 237 15.30 44.29 -1.05
C ALA A 237 16.56 44.85 -1.70
N SER A 238 16.55 46.15 -2.01
CA SER A 238 17.72 46.88 -2.50
C SER A 238 18.90 46.89 -1.51
N GLY A 239 18.62 46.69 -0.23
CA GLY A 239 19.60 46.64 0.86
C GLY A 239 18.90 46.62 2.22
N TYR A 240 19.68 46.43 3.28
CA TYR A 240 19.22 46.58 4.66
C TYR A 240 20.38 46.98 5.58
N PHE A 241 20.05 47.54 6.75
CA PHE A 241 21.00 48.19 7.64
C PHE A 241 22.11 47.23 8.09
N ALA A 242 23.36 47.64 7.83
CA ALA A 242 24.58 46.92 8.19
C ALA A 242 24.62 45.43 7.76
N SER A 243 23.78 45.02 6.81
CA SER A 243 23.55 43.61 6.48
C SER A 243 23.22 42.74 7.72
N ALA A 244 22.57 43.33 8.72
CA ALA A 244 22.24 42.66 9.98
C ALA A 244 20.93 41.85 9.83
N PRO A 245 20.92 40.53 10.07
CA PRO A 245 19.75 39.66 9.80
C PRO A 245 18.46 40.07 10.50
N GLU A 246 18.54 40.78 11.63
CA GLU A 246 17.38 41.32 12.34
C GLU A 246 16.63 42.43 11.59
N TYR A 247 17.22 42.96 10.51
CA TYR A 247 16.61 43.96 9.63
C TYR A 247 16.46 43.47 8.18
N ALA A 248 16.59 42.17 7.96
CA ALA A 248 16.48 41.56 6.64
C ALA A 248 15.04 41.72 6.07
N PRO A 249 14.86 41.63 4.73
CA PRO A 249 13.56 41.90 4.10
C PRO A 249 12.44 40.92 4.48
N ASP A 250 12.76 39.73 4.96
CA ASP A 250 11.77 38.78 5.51
C ASP A 250 11.04 39.34 6.73
N LYS A 251 11.65 40.30 7.44
CA LYS A 251 11.08 40.98 8.62
C LYS A 251 9.95 41.96 8.31
N ALA A 252 9.62 42.15 7.05
CA ALA A 252 8.48 42.97 6.65
C ALA A 252 7.30 42.13 6.15
N ILE A 253 7.38 40.79 6.19
CA ILE A 253 6.32 39.88 5.76
C ILE A 253 6.18 38.68 6.71
N ASP A 254 6.75 38.74 7.90
CA ASP A 254 6.75 37.61 8.84
C ASP A 254 5.53 37.61 9.77
N GLY A 255 4.66 38.62 9.67
CA GLY A 255 3.48 38.80 10.52
C GLY A 255 3.82 39.21 11.96
N GLU A 256 5.09 39.52 12.26
CA GLU A 256 5.53 39.92 13.59
C GLU A 256 5.71 41.44 13.67
N GLU A 257 4.75 42.14 14.27
CA GLU A 257 4.74 43.61 14.36
C GLU A 257 5.97 44.27 15.05
N GLY A 258 6.83 43.48 15.70
CA GLY A 258 8.02 43.92 16.42
C GLY A 258 9.34 43.71 15.67
N THR A 259 9.29 43.12 14.48
CA THR A 259 10.40 43.02 13.53
C THR A 259 10.21 44.11 12.46
N GLU A 260 11.30 44.55 11.83
CA GLU A 260 11.24 45.63 10.85
C GLU A 260 12.34 45.45 9.81
N TRP A 261 12.03 45.67 8.53
CA TRP A 261 13.03 45.92 7.51
C TRP A 261 13.56 47.36 7.63
N LEU A 262 14.89 47.50 7.70
CA LEU A 262 15.54 48.78 7.95
C LEU A 262 16.50 49.14 6.82
N LEU A 263 16.39 50.34 6.25
CA LEU A 263 17.37 50.86 5.30
C LEU A 263 18.54 51.54 6.02
N ALA A 264 19.67 51.66 5.31
CA ALA A 264 20.81 52.45 5.78
C ALA A 264 20.48 53.95 5.83
N ASP A 265 21.30 54.69 6.58
CA ASP A 265 21.09 56.10 6.89
C ASP A 265 21.08 56.95 5.61
N GLY A 266 20.09 57.84 5.52
CA GLY A 266 19.96 58.73 4.37
C GLY A 266 19.52 58.05 3.07
N GLN A 267 19.21 56.74 3.09
CA GLN A 267 18.90 55.99 1.86
C GLN A 267 17.41 55.76 1.65
N THR A 268 17.01 55.79 0.39
CA THR A 268 15.78 55.20 -0.11
C THR A 268 16.06 53.82 -0.69
N GLY A 269 15.01 53.05 -0.99
CA GLY A 269 15.16 51.68 -1.45
C GLY A 269 13.84 51.04 -1.81
N TRP A 270 13.90 49.77 -2.17
CA TRP A 270 12.73 48.96 -2.45
C TRP A 270 12.80 47.62 -1.73
N LEU A 271 11.63 47.07 -1.45
CA LEU A 271 11.40 45.71 -0.99
C LEU A 271 10.45 45.05 -1.98
N GLU A 272 10.72 43.80 -2.34
CA GLU A 272 10.00 43.03 -3.34
C GLU A 272 9.67 41.66 -2.77
N VAL A 273 8.37 41.35 -2.71
CA VAL A 273 7.83 40.06 -2.26
C VAL A 273 7.41 39.27 -3.48
N ARG A 274 7.96 38.07 -3.64
CA ARG A 274 7.56 37.11 -4.67
C ARG A 274 6.55 36.12 -4.09
N LEU A 275 5.45 35.93 -4.80
CA LEU A 275 4.35 35.04 -4.42
C LEU A 275 4.36 33.82 -5.35
N SER A 276 4.50 32.63 -4.77
CA SER A 276 4.42 31.37 -5.50
C SER A 276 3.45 30.43 -4.78
N PRO A 277 2.32 30.03 -5.39
CA PRO A 277 1.81 30.49 -6.69
C PRO A 277 1.33 31.95 -6.69
N PRO A 278 1.09 32.57 -7.87
CA PRO A 278 0.44 33.87 -7.99
C PRO A 278 -0.93 33.92 -7.29
N ARG A 279 -1.34 35.12 -6.87
CA ARG A 279 -2.54 35.33 -6.04
C ARG A 279 -3.42 36.45 -6.58
N ASP A 280 -4.71 36.34 -6.33
CA ASP A 280 -5.61 37.47 -6.46
C ASP A 280 -5.47 38.32 -5.19
N ILE A 281 -5.29 39.62 -5.35
CA ILE A 281 -5.13 40.58 -4.25
C ILE A 281 -6.26 41.58 -4.33
N GLN A 282 -6.91 41.88 -3.22
CA GLN A 282 -7.94 42.90 -3.08
C GLN A 282 -7.41 44.17 -2.42
N GLN A 283 -6.49 44.01 -1.47
CA GLN A 283 -5.99 45.10 -0.63
C GLN A 283 -4.52 44.86 -0.28
N VAL A 284 -3.75 45.93 -0.16
CA VAL A 284 -2.41 45.92 0.45
C VAL A 284 -2.41 46.80 1.70
N ARG A 285 -1.81 46.30 2.78
CA ARG A 285 -1.68 46.98 4.06
C ARG A 285 -0.21 47.19 4.36
N VAL A 286 0.17 48.41 4.71
CA VAL A 286 1.55 48.83 4.98
C VAL A 286 1.61 49.35 6.41
N ARG A 287 2.46 48.76 7.23
CA ARG A 287 2.75 49.23 8.58
C ARG A 287 4.09 49.95 8.62
N ASN A 288 4.06 51.22 9.00
CA ASN A 288 5.29 51.99 9.16
C ASN A 288 6.16 51.42 10.29
N GLY A 289 7.48 51.37 10.06
CA GLY A 289 8.46 51.04 11.09
C GLY A 289 8.91 52.28 11.85
N HIS A 290 9.63 52.08 12.94
CA HIS A 290 10.14 53.16 13.77
C HIS A 290 11.60 52.99 14.22
N ASN A 291 12.27 51.88 13.87
CA ASN A 291 13.51 51.41 14.49
C ASN A 291 13.33 51.19 16.00
N ARG A 292 12.77 50.04 16.39
CA ARG A 292 12.35 49.73 17.78
C ARG A 292 13.32 50.19 18.89
N HIS A 293 14.62 50.14 18.65
CA HIS A 293 15.66 50.45 19.64
C HIS A 293 15.94 51.96 19.78
N PHE A 294 15.98 52.69 18.68
CA PHE A 294 16.42 54.09 18.64
C PHE A 294 15.33 55.09 18.30
N ARG A 295 14.21 54.62 17.75
CA ARG A 295 13.06 55.43 17.36
C ARG A 295 13.42 56.54 16.38
N ASP A 296 14.32 56.31 15.43
CA ASP A 296 14.93 57.35 14.60
C ASP A 296 14.75 57.14 13.08
N ARG A 297 13.94 56.17 12.65
CA ARG A 297 13.70 55.87 11.24
C ARG A 297 12.24 55.56 11.01
N ALA A 298 11.66 56.05 9.92
CA ALA A 298 10.33 55.66 9.48
C ALA A 298 10.14 56.03 8.01
N VAL A 299 9.28 55.32 7.28
CA VAL A 299 8.87 55.75 5.94
C VAL A 299 8.00 57.01 6.05
N ARG A 300 8.21 57.97 5.15
CA ARG A 300 7.37 59.17 5.01
C ARG A 300 6.48 59.07 3.79
N ALA A 301 7.03 58.74 2.63
CA ALA A 301 6.27 58.56 1.39
C ALA A 301 6.74 57.28 0.69
N TYR A 302 5.81 56.56 0.07
CA TYR A 302 6.07 55.30 -0.60
C TYR A 302 5.14 55.06 -1.78
N ALA A 303 5.51 54.09 -2.62
CA ALA A 303 4.64 53.50 -3.63
C ALA A 303 4.59 51.98 -3.45
N VAL A 304 3.44 51.38 -3.79
CA VAL A 304 3.27 49.93 -3.91
C VAL A 304 2.90 49.62 -5.35
N GLU A 305 3.61 48.69 -5.97
CA GLU A 305 3.38 48.20 -7.33
C GLU A 305 3.12 46.69 -7.31
N LEU A 306 2.07 46.23 -8.00
CA LEU A 306 1.76 44.82 -8.19
C LEU A 306 2.16 44.39 -9.60
N PHE A 307 2.71 43.19 -9.74
CA PHE A 307 3.07 42.60 -11.01
C PHE A 307 2.48 41.20 -11.16
N ASP A 308 2.03 40.88 -12.37
CA ASP A 308 1.50 39.56 -12.69
C ASP A 308 2.61 38.51 -12.90
N SER A 309 2.25 37.29 -13.28
CA SER A 309 3.20 36.23 -13.62
C SER A 309 4.05 36.51 -14.88
N SER A 310 3.60 37.41 -15.76
CA SER A 310 4.34 37.85 -16.96
C SER A 310 5.40 38.91 -16.65
N GLY A 311 5.30 39.54 -15.47
CA GLY A 311 6.16 40.62 -15.01
C GLY A 311 5.66 42.01 -15.40
N GLU A 312 4.45 42.12 -15.95
CA GLU A 312 3.77 43.38 -16.25
C GLU A 312 3.19 43.98 -14.97
N SER A 313 3.20 45.32 -14.86
CA SER A 313 2.57 46.00 -13.72
C SER A 313 1.05 46.02 -13.90
N VAL A 314 0.33 45.45 -12.93
CA VAL A 314 -1.13 45.31 -12.94
C VAL A 314 -1.84 46.25 -11.96
N GLY A 315 -1.09 46.96 -11.13
CA GLY A 315 -1.64 47.95 -10.20
C GLY A 315 -0.56 48.76 -9.52
N THR A 316 -0.85 50.03 -9.22
CA THR A 316 0.03 50.90 -8.44
C THR A 316 -0.77 51.82 -7.53
N THR A 317 -0.24 52.10 -6.34
CA THR A 317 -0.76 53.09 -5.40
C THR A 317 0.38 53.80 -4.70
N GLU A 318 0.14 55.03 -4.23
CA GLU A 318 1.07 55.81 -3.43
C GLU A 318 0.45 56.13 -2.08
N GLY A 319 1.29 56.24 -1.05
CA GLY A 319 0.86 56.57 0.29
C GLY A 319 1.89 57.37 1.05
N GLU A 320 1.42 58.08 2.08
CA GLU A 320 2.27 58.87 2.96
C GLU A 320 1.89 58.66 4.42
N PHE A 321 2.90 58.70 5.29
CA PHE A 321 2.75 58.84 6.74
C PHE A 321 3.15 60.26 7.11
N GLU A 322 2.17 61.14 7.32
CA GLU A 322 2.40 62.59 7.49
C GLU A 322 3.38 62.92 8.63
N ARG A 323 3.33 62.13 9.70
CA ARG A 323 4.14 62.31 10.90
C ARG A 323 4.90 61.04 11.28
N PHE A 324 6.00 61.24 11.98
CA PHE A 324 6.69 60.15 12.66
C PHE A 324 5.83 59.62 13.83
N ALA A 325 5.58 58.31 13.87
CA ALA A 325 4.81 57.65 14.92
C ALA A 325 5.63 56.53 15.59
N GLU A 326 5.69 56.52 16.93
CA GLU A 326 6.51 55.56 17.68
C GLU A 326 5.91 54.15 17.79
N ARG A 327 4.66 53.94 17.36
CA ARG A 327 3.98 52.63 17.47
C ARG A 327 3.72 51.95 16.13
N GLY A 328 4.22 52.52 15.05
CA GLY A 328 3.80 52.19 13.69
C GLY A 328 2.35 52.62 13.45
N GLU A 329 2.06 53.11 12.25
CA GLU A 329 0.70 53.38 11.80
C GLU A 329 0.44 52.47 10.58
N TRP A 330 -0.76 51.91 10.51
CA TRP A 330 -1.21 51.16 9.34
C TRP A 330 -1.78 52.11 8.30
N ALA A 331 -1.40 51.90 7.04
CA ALA A 331 -2.05 52.48 5.88
C ALA A 331 -2.59 51.34 5.02
N GLU A 332 -3.83 51.48 4.57
CA GLU A 332 -4.52 50.46 3.79
C GLU A 332 -4.90 50.98 2.42
N HIS A 333 -4.64 50.18 1.39
CA HIS A 333 -4.86 50.53 0.00
C HIS A 333 -5.72 49.47 -0.68
N ALA A 334 -6.90 49.86 -1.14
CA ALA A 334 -7.68 49.03 -2.04
C ALA A 334 -6.99 48.99 -3.40
N LEU A 335 -6.40 47.84 -3.74
CA LEU A 335 -5.60 47.66 -4.95
C LEU A 335 -5.92 46.29 -5.57
N PRO A 336 -7.13 46.12 -6.12
CA PRO A 336 -7.58 44.85 -6.65
C PRO A 336 -6.81 44.49 -7.93
N ALA A 337 -6.19 43.31 -7.95
CA ALA A 337 -5.50 42.76 -9.11
C ALA A 337 -5.53 41.22 -9.08
N SER A 338 -5.54 40.59 -10.24
CA SER A 338 -5.50 39.13 -10.39
C SER A 338 -4.13 38.64 -10.83
N ASP A 339 -3.83 37.37 -10.55
CA ASP A 339 -2.57 36.70 -10.96
C ASP A 339 -1.29 37.41 -10.49
N VAL A 340 -1.34 38.09 -9.34
CA VAL A 340 -0.19 38.82 -8.79
C VAL A 340 0.89 37.84 -8.34
N SER A 341 2.05 37.88 -9.00
CA SER A 341 3.22 37.06 -8.66
C SER A 341 4.26 37.83 -7.85
N ARG A 342 4.14 39.16 -7.81
CA ARG A 342 5.12 40.04 -7.17
C ARG A 342 4.50 41.34 -6.67
N ILE A 343 4.85 41.72 -5.44
CA ILE A 343 4.51 43.00 -4.81
C ILE A 343 5.82 43.76 -4.58
N ARG A 344 5.92 45.01 -5.03
CA ARG A 344 7.07 45.88 -4.77
C ARG A 344 6.64 47.09 -3.96
N PHE A 345 7.25 47.24 -2.79
CA PHE A 345 7.18 48.43 -1.96
C PHE A 345 8.41 49.31 -2.22
N GLN A 346 8.21 50.57 -2.60
CA GLN A 346 9.29 51.52 -2.87
C GLN A 346 9.23 52.70 -1.92
N VAL A 347 10.30 52.93 -1.16
CA VAL A 347 10.46 54.11 -0.31
C VAL A 347 10.79 55.32 -1.19
N LYS A 348 9.92 56.32 -1.19
CA LYS A 348 10.14 57.59 -1.90
C LYS A 348 10.83 58.62 -0.99
N SER A 349 10.44 58.66 0.29
CA SER A 349 11.07 59.50 1.30
C SER A 349 10.90 58.91 2.71
N PHE A 350 11.69 59.40 3.67
CA PHE A 350 11.70 58.92 5.05
C PHE A 350 11.71 60.07 6.07
N HIS A 351 11.36 59.74 7.30
CA HIS A 351 11.49 60.63 8.46
C HIS A 351 12.85 60.43 9.14
N ARG A 352 13.39 61.52 9.71
CA ARG A 352 14.60 61.51 10.53
C ARG A 352 15.81 60.92 9.78
N THR A 353 16.39 59.81 10.26
CA THR A 353 17.70 59.31 9.82
C THR A 353 17.60 58.34 8.63
N GLY A 354 16.46 57.68 8.43
CA GLY A 354 16.30 56.66 7.38
C GLY A 354 14.90 56.04 7.39
N ALA A 355 14.68 55.06 6.51
CA ALA A 355 13.40 54.36 6.41
C ALA A 355 13.38 53.07 7.23
N ALA A 356 12.20 52.75 7.78
CA ALA A 356 11.90 51.49 8.42
C ALA A 356 10.48 51.07 8.02
N LEU A 357 10.30 49.80 7.66
CA LEU A 357 9.00 49.19 7.35
C LEU A 357 8.80 48.04 8.32
N ALA A 358 7.72 48.07 9.09
CA ALA A 358 7.43 47.01 10.05
C ALA A 358 6.77 45.82 9.36
N GLU A 359 5.76 46.05 8.52
CA GLU A 359 5.01 44.95 7.90
C GLU A 359 4.38 45.38 6.57
N LEU A 360 4.30 44.45 5.63
CA LEU A 360 3.62 44.54 4.34
C LEU A 360 2.73 43.31 4.18
N GLU A 361 1.43 43.52 4.33
CA GLU A 361 0.40 42.49 4.23
C GLU A 361 -0.48 42.70 2.99
N TRP A 362 -1.15 41.63 2.54
CA TRP A 362 -2.16 41.70 1.50
C TRP A 362 -3.37 40.83 1.83
N VAL A 363 -4.53 41.21 1.31
CA VAL A 363 -5.80 40.49 1.46
C VAL A 363 -6.15 39.86 0.11
N GLU A 364 -6.38 38.54 0.12
CA GLU A 364 -6.78 37.72 -1.05
C GLU A 364 -8.29 37.80 -1.34
#